data_AF-A0A532TY21-F1
#
_entry.id   AF-A0A532TY21-F1
#
_cell.length_a   1.000
_cell.length_b   1.000
_cell.length_c   1.000
_cell.angle_alpha   90.00
_cell.angle_beta   90.00
_cell.angle_gamma   90.00
#
_symmetry.space_group_name_H-M   'P 1'
#
loop_
_entity.id
_entity.type
_entity.pdbx_description
1 polymer ?
#
loop_
_entity_poly.entity_id
_entity_poly.type
_entity_poly.pdbx_seq_one_letter_code
_entity_poly.pdbx_strand_id
1 'polypeptide(L)'
;MRKLRFVSVFVLLAFVIAPTPAVTLAHPSQGWYTTTAYQIAVAYYDPLPHWAAFFSGHYGRNQHYLGPGGDGATECCDDGIANWDWYPSTWRDSLLLPKTWLFVYGGSQAWLPANYQAEVFH
;
A
#
# COMPACT_ATOMS: atom_id res chain seq x y z
N MET A 1 -4.18 31.24 -64.73
CA MET A 1 -3.93 32.04 -63.50
C MET A 1 -4.75 31.49 -62.34
N ARG A 2 -4.12 30.78 -61.39
CA ARG A 2 -4.42 30.79 -59.94
C ARG A 2 -3.47 29.82 -59.23
N LYS A 3 -2.52 30.38 -58.47
CA LYS A 3 -1.63 29.69 -57.53
C LYS A 3 -2.31 29.72 -56.16
N LEU A 4 -2.53 28.59 -55.50
CA LEU A 4 -2.87 28.57 -54.06
C LEU A 4 -2.16 27.41 -53.33
N ARG A 5 -1.01 27.78 -52.77
CA ARG A 5 -0.35 27.37 -51.52
C ARG A 5 -0.86 26.09 -50.82
N PHE A 6 -0.14 24.98 -50.99
CA PHE A 6 -0.21 23.78 -50.14
C PHE A 6 1.14 23.48 -49.46
N VAL A 7 1.75 24.50 -48.84
CA VAL A 7 3.01 24.33 -48.13
C VAL A 7 2.89 25.02 -46.78
N SER A 8 2.25 24.39 -45.78
CA SER A 8 2.27 24.91 -44.40
C SER A 8 1.81 23.95 -43.28
N VAL A 9 1.39 22.70 -43.54
CA VAL A 9 0.81 21.86 -42.44
C VAL A 9 1.67 20.66 -42.03
N PHE A 10 2.72 20.29 -42.79
CA PHE A 10 3.48 19.06 -42.51
C PHE A 10 4.75 19.23 -41.65
N VAL A 11 5.09 20.44 -41.18
CA VAL A 11 6.33 20.68 -40.41
C VAL A 11 6.10 20.69 -38.90
N LEU A 12 4.84 20.82 -38.44
CA LEU A 12 4.50 20.90 -37.00
C LEU A 12 4.11 19.56 -36.37
N LEU A 13 4.14 18.46 -37.13
CA LEU A 13 3.79 17.12 -36.64
C LEU A 13 5.02 16.20 -36.43
N ALA A 14 6.24 16.72 -36.58
CA ALA A 14 7.47 15.92 -36.49
C ALA A 14 8.23 16.07 -35.16
N PHE A 15 7.72 16.85 -34.20
CA PHE A 15 8.47 17.24 -32.99
C PHE A 15 7.87 16.78 -31.65
N VAL A 16 6.94 15.83 -31.62
CA VAL A 16 6.37 15.34 -30.35
C VAL A 16 6.26 13.81 -30.28
N ILE A 17 7.31 13.11 -30.69
CA ILE A 17 7.54 11.73 -30.22
C ILE A 17 9.03 11.62 -29.92
N ALA A 18 9.52 12.40 -28.95
CA ALA A 18 10.70 11.96 -28.24
C ALA A 18 10.27 10.69 -27.49
N PRO A 19 10.90 9.51 -27.71
CA PRO A 19 10.72 8.41 -26.79
C PRO A 19 11.20 8.92 -25.43
N THR A 20 10.25 9.21 -24.54
CA THR A 20 10.58 9.36 -23.13
C THR A 20 11.26 8.06 -22.75
N PRO A 21 12.45 8.08 -22.12
CA PRO A 21 13.02 6.86 -21.59
C PRO A 21 11.95 6.26 -20.69
N ALA A 22 11.48 5.06 -21.05
CA ALA A 22 10.62 4.31 -20.18
C ALA A 22 11.38 4.20 -18.88
N VAL A 23 10.87 4.83 -17.82
CA VAL A 23 11.38 4.63 -16.46
C VAL A 23 11.17 3.14 -16.23
N THR A 24 12.22 2.38 -16.45
CA THR A 24 12.27 0.99 -16.03
C THR A 24 12.31 1.13 -14.53
N LEU A 25 11.14 1.00 -13.88
CA LEU A 25 11.06 0.73 -12.45
C LEU A 25 11.98 -0.45 -12.26
N ALA A 26 13.21 -0.20 -11.81
CA ALA A 26 14.14 -1.25 -11.48
C ALA A 26 13.37 -2.18 -10.55
N HIS A 27 13.33 -3.48 -10.88
CA HIS A 27 12.82 -4.47 -9.94
C HIS A 27 13.50 -4.16 -8.60
N PRO A 28 12.73 -3.96 -7.50
CA PRO A 28 13.35 -3.72 -6.21
C PRO A 28 14.37 -4.83 -5.99
N SER A 29 15.61 -4.44 -5.69
CA SER A 29 16.65 -5.37 -5.28
C SER A 29 16.09 -6.23 -4.14
N GLN A 30 16.37 -7.53 -4.10
CA GLN A 30 15.86 -8.34 -3.00
C GLN A 30 16.34 -7.75 -1.66
N GLY A 31 15.40 -7.53 -0.74
CA GLY A 31 15.71 -6.76 0.45
C GLY A 31 14.53 -6.43 1.33
N TRP A 32 14.84 -5.84 2.50
CA TRP A 32 13.86 -5.34 3.44
C TRP A 32 13.46 -3.91 3.10
N TYR A 33 12.16 -3.65 3.06
CA TYR A 33 11.57 -2.36 2.70
C TYR A 33 10.48 -1.98 3.68
N THR A 34 10.50 -0.72 4.12
CA THR A 34 9.37 -0.13 4.82
C THR A 34 8.31 0.27 3.81
N THR A 35 7.09 -0.25 3.97
CA THR A 35 5.97 0.05 3.09
C THR A 35 4.68 0.20 3.89
N THR A 36 3.66 0.81 3.29
CA THR A 36 2.32 0.89 3.86
C THR A 36 1.43 -0.22 3.32
N ALA A 37 0.38 -0.55 4.07
CA ALA A 37 -0.60 -1.50 3.59
C ALA A 37 -1.34 -0.92 2.37
N TYR A 38 -1.60 -1.76 1.37
CA TYR A 38 -2.30 -1.35 0.15
C TYR A 38 -3.82 -1.58 0.23
N GLN A 39 -4.27 -2.44 1.15
CA GLN A 39 -5.69 -2.68 1.41
C GLN A 39 -5.93 -3.16 2.84
N ILE A 40 -7.18 -3.01 3.29
CA ILE A 40 -7.72 -3.68 4.47
C ILE A 40 -8.90 -4.51 3.99
N ALA A 41 -8.84 -5.82 4.24
CA ALA A 41 -9.85 -6.76 3.77
C ALA A 41 -9.94 -7.97 4.72
N VAL A 42 -10.87 -8.88 4.45
CA VAL A 42 -10.97 -10.14 5.19
C VAL A 42 -9.80 -11.04 4.78
N ALA A 43 -9.00 -11.48 5.75
CA ALA A 43 -7.92 -12.45 5.54
C ALA A 43 -8.43 -13.89 5.54
N TYR A 44 -9.31 -14.24 6.48
CA TYR A 44 -9.95 -15.55 6.55
C TYR A 44 -11.23 -15.50 7.41
N TYR A 45 -11.98 -16.60 7.42
CA TYR A 45 -13.20 -16.77 8.22
C TYR A 45 -13.04 -17.92 9.21
N ASP A 46 -13.31 -17.68 10.49
CA ASP A 46 -13.42 -18.73 11.52
C ASP A 46 -14.08 -18.24 12.83
N PRO A 47 -15.32 -18.63 13.15
CA PRO A 47 -16.45 -18.69 12.21
C PRO A 47 -16.87 -17.29 11.70
N LEU A 48 -16.25 -16.23 12.22
CA LEU A 48 -16.46 -14.83 11.86
C LEU A 48 -15.30 -14.31 10.99
N PRO A 49 -15.47 -13.20 10.25
CA PRO A 49 -14.37 -12.62 9.49
C PRO A 49 -13.25 -12.13 10.40
N HIS A 50 -12.02 -12.42 10.01
CA HIS A 50 -10.79 -11.88 10.55
C HIS A 50 -10.20 -10.92 9.52
N TRP A 51 -10.04 -9.66 9.91
CA TRP A 51 -9.62 -8.59 9.02
C TRP A 51 -8.12 -8.37 9.13
N ALA A 52 -7.49 -7.99 8.02
CA ALA A 52 -6.06 -7.74 7.96
C ALA A 52 -5.73 -6.52 7.09
N ALA A 53 -4.59 -5.89 7.40
CA ALA A 53 -3.92 -4.92 6.55
C ALA A 53 -2.89 -5.68 5.72
N PHE A 54 -3.02 -5.60 4.40
CA PHE A 54 -2.17 -6.36 3.47
C PHE A 54 -1.03 -5.50 2.94
N PHE A 55 0.15 -6.08 2.92
CA PHE A 55 1.38 -5.45 2.44
C PHE A 55 1.87 -6.13 1.17
N SER A 56 2.45 -5.36 0.25
CA SER A 56 3.11 -5.94 -0.92
C SER A 56 4.47 -6.43 -0.46
N GLY A 57 4.67 -7.74 -0.31
CA GLY A 57 5.90 -8.35 0.21
C GLY A 57 5.61 -9.52 1.15
N HIS A 58 6.66 -10.11 1.71
CA HIS A 58 6.58 -11.25 2.63
C HIS A 58 7.41 -11.01 3.89
N TYR A 59 7.24 -11.88 4.89
CA TYR A 59 7.98 -11.90 6.15
C TYR A 59 7.84 -10.61 6.97
N GLY A 60 6.64 -10.01 6.96
CA GLY A 60 6.32 -8.76 7.64
C GLY A 60 6.76 -8.70 9.10
N ARG A 61 7.27 -7.52 9.50
CA ARG A 61 7.73 -7.19 10.86
C ARG A 61 7.71 -5.69 11.10
N ASN A 62 8.05 -5.26 12.32
CA ASN A 62 8.22 -3.85 12.70
C ASN A 62 7.01 -2.99 12.27
N GLN A 63 5.81 -3.48 12.60
CA GLN A 63 4.57 -2.80 12.25
C GLN A 63 4.33 -1.56 13.12
N HIS A 64 3.79 -0.51 12.50
CA HIS A 64 3.46 0.77 13.12
C HIS A 64 2.11 1.30 12.63
N TYR A 65 1.41 2.01 13.50
CA TYR A 65 0.21 2.76 13.15
C TYR A 65 0.58 4.24 12.94
N LEU A 66 0.32 4.76 11.74
CA LEU A 66 0.65 6.13 11.34
C LEU A 66 -0.52 7.12 11.52
N GLY A 67 -1.70 6.62 11.92
CA GLY A 67 -2.87 7.48 12.15
C GLY A 67 -2.76 8.33 13.42
N PRO A 68 -3.79 9.14 13.72
CA PRO A 68 -3.80 9.99 14.91
C PRO A 68 -3.55 9.17 16.18
N GLY A 69 -2.55 9.58 16.96
CA GLY A 69 -2.11 8.90 18.20
C GLY A 69 -1.01 7.87 17.99
N GLY A 70 -0.64 7.54 16.75
CA GLY A 70 0.44 6.62 16.44
C GLY A 70 0.24 5.23 17.04
N ASP A 71 1.33 4.51 17.32
CA ASP A 71 1.29 3.22 18.01
C ASP A 71 0.54 3.30 19.36
N GLY A 72 0.66 4.42 20.08
CA GLY A 72 -0.01 4.65 21.36
C GLY A 72 -1.54 4.60 21.27
N ALA A 73 -2.12 4.91 20.09
CA ALA A 73 -3.57 4.75 19.88
C ALA A 73 -4.00 3.28 19.98
N THR A 74 -3.11 2.35 19.66
CA THR A 74 -3.41 0.91 19.59
C THR A 74 -3.22 0.19 20.93
N GLU A 75 -2.52 0.79 21.90
CA GLU A 75 -2.22 0.18 23.20
C GLU A 75 -3.48 -0.18 24.02
N CYS A 76 -4.59 0.52 23.80
CA CYS A 76 -5.88 0.23 24.44
C CYS A 76 -6.52 -1.10 24.05
N CYS A 77 -6.04 -1.71 22.97
CA CYS A 77 -6.89 -2.44 22.07
C CYS A 77 -6.24 -3.76 21.61
N ASP A 78 -5.73 -4.53 22.59
CA ASP A 78 -4.98 -5.80 22.45
C ASP A 78 -3.46 -5.60 22.38
N ASP A 79 -2.88 -5.15 23.51
CA ASP A 79 -1.45 -5.01 23.78
C ASP A 79 -0.64 -4.13 22.81
N GLY A 80 -1.31 -3.37 21.95
CA GLY A 80 -0.69 -2.49 20.96
C GLY A 80 -0.20 -3.22 19.71
N ILE A 81 -0.06 -2.46 18.62
CA ILE A 81 0.20 -2.95 17.27
C ILE A 81 1.47 -3.81 17.16
N ALA A 82 2.47 -3.56 18.00
CA ALA A 82 3.70 -4.35 18.05
C ALA A 82 3.47 -5.84 18.36
N ASN A 83 2.35 -6.18 19.03
CA ASN A 83 2.01 -7.55 19.44
C ASN A 83 0.98 -8.22 18.52
N TRP A 84 0.48 -7.54 17.49
CA TRP A 84 -0.52 -8.12 16.61
C TRP A 84 0.05 -9.20 15.70
N ASP A 85 -0.78 -10.21 15.43
CA ASP A 85 -0.39 -11.39 14.68
C ASP A 85 -0.26 -11.12 13.18
N TRP A 86 0.71 -11.79 12.57
CA TRP A 86 0.88 -11.83 11.12
C TRP A 86 0.24 -13.10 10.54
N TYR A 87 -0.46 -12.94 9.42
CA TYR A 87 -1.14 -14.02 8.70
C TYR A 87 -0.75 -14.06 7.21
N PRO A 88 -0.74 -15.26 6.58
CA PRO A 88 -0.52 -16.53 7.28
C PRO A 88 0.86 -16.49 7.96
N SER A 89 1.06 -17.24 9.05
CA SER A 89 2.29 -17.17 9.84
C SER A 89 3.58 -17.52 9.07
N THR A 90 3.44 -18.21 7.93
CA THR A 90 4.50 -18.60 7.01
C THR A 90 4.99 -17.45 6.14
N TRP A 91 4.07 -16.74 5.48
CA TRP A 91 4.40 -15.67 4.52
C TRP A 91 4.33 -14.29 5.13
N ARG A 92 3.52 -14.08 6.18
CA ARG A 92 3.38 -12.83 6.93
C ARG A 92 3.25 -11.61 6.01
N ASP A 93 2.34 -11.69 5.06
CA ASP A 93 2.05 -10.60 4.11
C ASP A 93 0.84 -9.75 4.57
N SER A 94 0.14 -10.20 5.61
CA SER A 94 -0.99 -9.49 6.20
C SER A 94 -0.86 -9.41 7.72
N LEU A 95 -1.08 -8.22 8.28
CA LEU A 95 -1.14 -8.00 9.71
C LEU A 95 -2.61 -8.10 10.15
N LEU A 96 -2.95 -8.97 11.09
CA LEU A 96 -4.31 -9.12 11.59
C LEU A 96 -4.69 -7.90 12.45
N LEU A 97 -5.89 -7.37 12.21
CA LEU A 97 -6.42 -6.21 12.93
C LEU A 97 -7.39 -6.72 13.99
N PRO A 98 -7.09 -6.51 15.29
CA PRO A 98 -8.03 -6.89 16.33
C PRO A 98 -9.38 -6.20 16.14
N LYS A 99 -10.46 -6.92 16.43
CA LYS A 99 -11.82 -6.38 16.29
C LYS A 99 -12.02 -5.19 17.25
N THR A 100 -11.42 -5.25 18.44
CA THR A 100 -11.43 -4.13 19.40
C THR A 100 -10.87 -2.88 18.73
N TRP A 101 -9.69 -2.96 18.10
CA TRP A 101 -9.09 -1.86 17.37
C TRP A 101 -10.00 -1.31 16.27
N LEU A 102 -10.55 -2.18 15.42
CA LEU A 102 -11.42 -1.77 14.31
C LEU A 102 -12.72 -1.10 14.74
N PHE A 103 -13.32 -1.52 15.86
CA PHE A 103 -14.63 -1.06 16.29
C PHE A 103 -14.58 -0.02 17.42
N VAL A 104 -13.57 -0.06 18.29
CA VAL A 104 -13.35 0.95 19.35
C VAL A 104 -12.88 2.27 18.76
N TYR A 105 -11.98 2.23 17.77
CA TYR A 105 -11.55 3.45 17.11
C TYR A 105 -12.61 4.03 16.16
N GLY A 106 -13.77 3.35 16.00
CA GLY A 106 -15.09 3.86 15.59
C GLY A 106 -15.16 4.74 14.33
N GLY A 107 -14.06 4.86 13.61
CA GLY A 107 -13.75 6.01 12.78
C GLY A 107 -12.89 5.57 11.63
N SER A 108 -13.18 6.18 10.48
CA SER A 108 -12.57 5.90 9.17
C SER A 108 -11.07 5.59 9.20
N GLN A 109 -10.31 6.17 10.13
CA GLN A 109 -8.85 6.06 10.26
C GLN A 109 -8.33 4.64 10.49
N ALA A 110 -9.00 3.80 11.29
CA ALA A 110 -8.56 2.40 11.46
C ALA A 110 -8.83 1.58 10.19
N TRP A 111 -9.71 2.04 9.31
CA TRP A 111 -10.02 1.41 8.03
C TRP A 111 -9.22 1.99 6.85
N LEU A 112 -8.24 2.87 7.10
CA LEU A 112 -7.34 3.40 6.07
C LEU A 112 -6.06 2.56 5.98
N PRO A 113 -5.81 1.86 4.87
CA PRO A 113 -4.60 1.05 4.70
C PRO A 113 -3.31 1.85 4.85
N ALA A 114 -3.31 3.11 4.38
CA ALA A 114 -2.16 4.01 4.48
C ALA A 114 -1.74 4.34 5.93
N ASN A 115 -2.59 4.07 6.92
CA ASN A 115 -2.24 4.26 8.33
C ASN A 115 -1.51 3.05 8.93
N TYR A 116 -1.25 1.99 8.18
CA TYR A 116 -0.49 0.83 8.63
C TYR A 116 0.82 0.77 7.85
N GLN A 117 1.93 0.74 8.57
CA GLN A 117 3.27 0.62 8.02
C GLN A 117 3.95 -0.63 8.59
N ALA A 118 4.78 -1.29 7.80
CA ALA A 118 5.62 -2.39 8.25
C ALA A 118 6.88 -2.51 7.39
N GLU A 119 7.86 -3.25 7.88
CA GLU A 119 8.95 -3.77 7.06
C GLU A 119 8.54 -5.11 6.44
N VAL A 120 8.74 -5.25 5.14
CA VAL A 120 8.51 -6.49 4.37
C VAL A 120 9.70 -6.80 3.48
N PHE A 121 9.84 -8.06 3.10
CA PHE A 121 10.85 -8.55 2.17
C PHE A 121 10.26 -8.69 0.76
N HIS A 122 10.98 -8.17 -0.24
CA HIS A 122 10.69 -8.35 -1.67
C HIS A 122 11.75 -9.20 -2.35
#